data_AF-A0A522M488-F1
#
_entry.id   AF-A0A522M488-F1
#
_cell.length_a   1.000
_cell.length_b   1.000
_cell.length_c   1.000
_cell.angle_alpha   90.00
_cell.angle_beta   90.00
_cell.angle_gamma   90.00
#
_symmetry.space_group_name_H-M   'P 1'
#
loop_
_entity.id
_entity.type
_entity.pdbx_description
1 polymer ?
#
loop_
_entity_poly.entity_id
_entity_poly.type
_entity_poly.pdbx_seq_one_letter_code
_entity_poly.pdbx_strand_id
1 'polypeptide(L)'
;MWLAEKVRAELTAYVAAHKPKELTQPLFYTQRSDGFTANTLTHIVNGIYKGAGISGATSHSGRRTGLTNLAERGVGVRTLMALAGHSNMATTQRYIDLRPAVIKAAVELV
;
A
#
# COMPACT_ATOMS: atom_id res chain seq x y z
N MET A 1 -1.73 9.85 9.70
CA MET A 1 -1.81 8.82 8.63
C MET A 1 -2.43 9.45 7.40
N TRP A 2 -1.82 9.29 6.23
CA TRP A 2 -2.30 9.87 4.98
C TRP A 2 -3.09 8.81 4.21
N LEU A 3 -4.35 9.10 3.85
CA LEU A 3 -5.20 8.20 3.09
C LEU A 3 -5.77 8.95 1.88
N ALA A 4 -5.86 8.27 0.74
CA ALA A 4 -6.59 8.78 -0.41
C ALA A 4 -8.09 8.88 -0.06
N GLU A 5 -8.79 9.84 -0.65
CA GLU A 5 -10.19 10.12 -0.30
C GLU A 5 -11.10 8.92 -0.54
N LYS A 6 -10.86 8.18 -1.62
CA LYS A 6 -11.56 6.91 -1.88
C LYS A 6 -11.39 5.92 -0.73
N VAL A 7 -10.17 5.73 -0.22
CA VAL A 7 -9.91 4.80 0.89
C VAL A 7 -10.58 5.28 2.17
N ARG A 8 -10.58 6.60 2.42
CA ARG A 8 -11.29 7.19 3.55
C ARG A 8 -12.79 6.87 3.47
N ALA A 9 -13.42 7.11 2.32
CA ALA A 9 -14.84 6.83 2.12
C ALA A 9 -15.19 5.36 2.38
N GLU A 10 -14.41 4.42 1.84
CA GLU A 10 -14.62 2.98 2.05
C GLU A 10 -14.44 2.57 3.53
N LEU A 11 -13.41 3.10 4.22
CA LEU A 11 -13.21 2.83 5.64
C LEU A 11 -14.33 3.42 6.50
N THR A 12 -14.81 4.62 6.18
CA THR A 12 -15.95 5.23 6.86
C THR A 12 -17.21 4.38 6.69
N ALA A 13 -17.50 3.91 5.47
CA ALA A 13 -18.62 3.01 5.23
C ALA A 13 -18.47 1.69 6.01
N TYR A 14 -17.27 1.12 6.03
CA TYR A 14 -16.98 -0.10 6.78
C TYR A 14 -17.22 0.08 8.29
N VAL A 15 -16.69 1.14 8.90
CA VAL A 15 -16.87 1.44 10.34
C VAL A 15 -18.33 1.75 10.69
N ALA A 16 -19.06 2.41 9.79
CA ALA A 16 -20.48 2.68 9.98
C ALA A 16 -21.30 1.39 10.03
N ALA A 17 -20.97 0.41 9.18
CA ALA A 17 -21.60 -0.91 9.15
C ALA A 17 -21.12 -1.84 10.29
N HIS A 18 -19.87 -1.72 10.70
CA HIS A 18 -19.22 -2.57 11.70
C HIS A 18 -18.68 -1.72 12.84
N LYS A 19 -19.60 -1.13 13.63
CA LYS A 19 -19.21 -0.25 14.73
C LYS A 19 -18.41 -1.03 15.79
N PRO A 20 -17.16 -0.63 16.09
CA PRO A 20 -16.39 -1.25 17.15
C PRO A 20 -17.06 -0.96 18.50
N LYS A 21 -17.07 -1.96 19.39
CA LYS A 21 -17.60 -1.78 20.75
C LYS A 21 -16.63 -0.98 21.61
N GLU A 22 -15.34 -1.24 21.43
CA GLU A 22 -14.25 -0.60 22.14
C GLU A 22 -13.20 -0.08 21.14
N LEU A 23 -12.61 1.08 21.41
CA LEU A 23 -11.59 1.69 20.53
C LEU A 23 -10.27 0.91 20.48
N THR A 24 -10.07 -0.02 21.40
CA THR A 24 -8.90 -0.90 21.48
C THR A 24 -9.04 -2.15 20.60
N GLN A 25 -10.23 -2.43 20.07
CA GLN A 25 -10.46 -3.60 19.23
C GLN A 25 -9.78 -3.43 17.86
N PRO A 26 -9.28 -4.53 17.26
CA PRO A 26 -8.78 -4.48 15.90
C PRO A 26 -9.86 -3.97 14.94
N LEU A 27 -9.47 -3.04 14.06
CA LEU A 27 -10.39 -2.46 13.08
C LEU A 27 -11.02 -3.53 12.19
N PHE A 28 -10.23 -4.52 11.77
CA PHE A 28 -10.71 -5.65 10.99
C PHE A 28 -10.60 -6.93 11.80
N TYR A 29 -11.71 -7.66 11.89
CA TYR A 29 -11.81 -8.94 12.57
C TYR A 29 -11.95 -10.09 11.57
N THR A 30 -11.77 -11.31 12.05
CA THR A 30 -11.99 -12.52 11.27
C THR A 30 -13.19 -13.29 11.82
N GLN A 31 -13.68 -14.27 11.08
CA GLN A 31 -14.75 -15.16 11.59
C GLN A 31 -14.32 -15.98 12.82
N ARG A 32 -13.02 -16.11 13.11
CA ARG A 32 -12.48 -17.03 14.14
C ARG A 32 -11.59 -16.35 15.19
N SER A 33 -11.36 -15.04 15.07
CA SER A 33 -10.40 -14.27 15.89
C SER A 33 -10.74 -12.78 15.82
N ASP A 34 -10.49 -12.08 16.91
CA ASP A 34 -10.74 -10.63 17.07
C ASP A 34 -9.97 -9.76 16.08
N GLY A 35 -8.90 -10.30 15.45
CA GLY A 35 -8.12 -9.59 14.45
C GLY A 35 -7.34 -10.49 13.50
N PHE A 36 -6.82 -9.91 12.43
CA PHE A 36 -5.92 -10.60 11.51
C PHE A 36 -4.54 -10.85 12.13
N THR A 37 -3.99 -12.04 11.89
CA THR A 37 -2.54 -12.26 11.95
C THR A 37 -1.88 -11.82 10.65
N ALA A 38 -0.57 -11.59 10.66
CA ALA A 38 0.18 -11.25 9.45
C ALA A 38 0.05 -12.33 8.36
N ASN A 39 0.00 -13.62 8.75
CA ASN A 39 -0.17 -14.72 7.81
C ASN A 39 -1.58 -14.73 7.20
N THR A 40 -2.62 -14.57 8.02
CA THR A 40 -4.01 -14.52 7.54
C THR A 40 -4.21 -13.37 6.56
N LEU A 41 -3.68 -12.19 6.86
CA LEU A 41 -3.77 -11.04 5.96
C LEU A 41 -3.05 -11.30 4.64
N THR A 42 -1.89 -11.96 4.68
CA THR A 42 -1.14 -12.34 3.47
C THR A 42 -1.96 -13.27 2.58
N HIS A 43 -2.58 -14.31 3.15
CA HIS A 43 -3.45 -15.22 2.39
C HIS A 43 -4.65 -14.51 1.77
N ILE A 44 -5.30 -13.61 2.50
CA ILE A 44 -6.45 -12.85 1.99
C ILE A 44 -6.04 -11.98 0.82
N VAL A 45 -4.97 -11.20 0.96
CA VAL A 45 -4.50 -10.31 -0.12
C VAL A 45 -4.06 -11.10 -1.35
N ASN A 46 -3.36 -12.23 -1.16
CA ASN A 46 -3.01 -13.13 -2.26
C ASN A 46 -4.27 -13.71 -2.93
N GLY A 47 -5.30 -14.06 -2.14
CA GLY A 47 -6.59 -14.51 -2.65
C GLY A 47 -7.31 -13.45 -3.48
N ILE A 48 -7.26 -12.19 -3.07
CA ILE A 48 -7.81 -11.05 -3.82
C ILE A 48 -7.11 -10.93 -5.18
N TYR A 49 -5.78 -10.99 -5.22
CA TYR A 49 -5.03 -10.95 -6.48
C TYR A 49 -5.39 -12.12 -7.40
N LYS A 50 -5.47 -13.33 -6.84
CA LYS A 50 -5.86 -14.53 -7.60
C LYS A 50 -7.29 -14.40 -8.16
N GLY A 51 -8.24 -13.92 -7.35
CA GLY A 51 -9.62 -13.68 -7.77
C GLY A 51 -9.74 -12.61 -8.86
N ALA A 52 -8.82 -11.65 -8.88
CA ALA A 52 -8.71 -10.63 -9.92
C ALA A 52 -7.94 -11.12 -11.17
N GLY A 53 -7.47 -12.36 -11.22
CA GLY A 53 -6.71 -12.91 -12.35
C GLY A 53 -5.26 -12.42 -12.45
N ILE A 54 -4.71 -11.83 -11.39
CA ILE A 54 -3.34 -11.30 -11.38
C ILE A 54 -2.37 -12.41 -10.97
N SER A 55 -1.62 -12.93 -11.95
CA SER A 55 -0.62 -13.98 -11.73
C SER A 55 0.66 -13.44 -11.07
N GLY A 56 1.25 -14.21 -10.16
CA GLY A 56 2.53 -13.90 -9.51
C GLY A 56 2.50 -12.76 -8.48
N ALA A 57 1.34 -12.14 -8.22
CA ALA A 57 1.22 -11.10 -7.21
C ALA A 57 1.13 -11.68 -5.79
N THR A 58 1.74 -10.96 -4.84
CA THR A 58 1.75 -11.28 -3.41
C THR A 58 1.32 -10.08 -2.59
N SER A 59 1.13 -10.25 -1.29
CA SER A 59 0.80 -9.16 -0.35
C SER A 59 1.74 -7.95 -0.44
N HIS A 60 3.00 -8.15 -0.86
CA HIS A 60 3.96 -7.05 -1.04
C HIS A 60 3.84 -6.34 -2.40
N SER A 61 3.25 -6.97 -3.42
CA SER A 61 3.18 -6.43 -4.78
C SER A 61 2.47 -5.08 -4.84
N GLY A 62 1.35 -4.92 -4.14
CA GLY A 62 0.60 -3.65 -4.11
C GLY A 62 1.41 -2.49 -3.53
N ARG A 63 2.16 -2.73 -2.45
CA ARG A 63 3.04 -1.72 -1.85
C ARG A 63 4.17 -1.35 -2.80
N ARG A 64 4.81 -2.35 -3.43
CA ARG A 64 5.86 -2.13 -4.42
C ARG A 64 5.36 -1.27 -5.56
N THR A 65 4.27 -1.68 -6.21
CA THR A 65 3.68 -0.93 -7.33
C THR A 65 3.26 0.48 -6.91
N GLY A 66 2.64 0.65 -5.75
CA GLY A 66 2.23 1.97 -5.25
C GLY A 66 3.40 2.95 -5.09
N LEU A 67 4.48 2.52 -4.41
CA LEU A 67 5.67 3.35 -4.21
C LEU A 67 6.41 3.61 -5.53
N THR A 68 6.54 2.59 -6.37
CA THR A 68 7.16 2.67 -7.69
C THR A 68 6.44 3.67 -8.60
N ASN A 69 5.10 3.67 -8.63
CA ASN A 69 4.28 4.59 -9.42
C ASN A 69 4.39 6.04 -8.91
N LEU A 70 4.43 6.24 -7.58
CA LEU A 70 4.63 7.57 -7.01
C LEU A 70 6.03 8.11 -7.35
N ALA A 71 7.05 7.25 -7.33
CA ALA A 71 8.39 7.62 -7.77
C ALA A 71 8.43 8.01 -9.27
N GLU A 72 7.66 7.35 -10.15
CA GLU A 72 7.58 7.74 -11.59
C GLU A 72 7.01 9.13 -11.78
N ARG A 73 6.10 9.53 -10.89
CA ARG A 73 5.47 10.86 -10.92
C ARG A 73 6.34 11.93 -10.26
N GLY A 74 7.60 11.64 -9.96
CA GLY A 74 8.55 12.58 -9.39
C GLY A 74 8.34 12.88 -7.90
N VAL A 75 7.59 12.05 -7.17
CA VAL A 75 7.43 12.24 -5.72
C VAL A 75 8.78 12.04 -5.02
N GLY A 76 9.20 13.04 -4.25
CA GLY A 76 10.50 13.03 -3.57
C GLY A 76 10.66 11.87 -2.57
N VAL A 77 11.89 11.36 -2.47
CA VAL A 77 12.23 10.16 -1.67
C VAL A 77 11.81 10.25 -0.20
N ARG A 78 11.92 11.42 0.44
CA ARG A 78 11.50 11.60 1.86
C ARG A 78 9.99 11.44 2.03
N THR A 79 9.21 11.90 1.06
CA THR A 79 7.75 11.72 1.06
C THR A 79 7.40 10.25 0.87
N LEU A 80 8.08 9.54 -0.04
CA LEU A 80 7.91 8.10 -0.22
C LEU A 80 8.27 7.31 1.05
N MET A 81 9.34 7.69 1.74
CA MET A 81 9.72 7.09 3.03
C MET A 81 8.64 7.28 4.09
N ALA A 82 8.08 8.49 4.20
CA ALA A 82 7.02 8.79 5.16
C ALA A 82 5.73 8.00 4.86
N LEU A 83 5.35 7.87 3.59
CA LEU A 83 4.20 7.06 3.17
C LEU A 83 4.41 5.57 3.41
N ALA A 84 5.65 5.10 3.22
CA ALA A 84 6.01 3.71 3.47
C ALA A 84 6.17 3.42 4.97
N GLY A 85 6.50 4.41 5.80
CA GLY A 85 6.96 4.18 7.18
C GLY A 85 8.36 3.57 7.23
N HIS A 86 9.23 3.89 6.27
CA HIS A 86 10.63 3.46 6.27
C HIS A 86 11.49 4.48 7.01
N SER A 87 12.20 4.03 8.04
CA SER A 87 13.24 4.82 8.72
C SER A 87 14.55 4.87 7.92
N ASN A 88 14.82 3.84 7.10
CA ASN A 88 16.03 3.74 6.28
C ASN A 88 15.72 4.05 4.80
N MET A 89 16.48 4.98 4.22
CA MET A 89 16.37 5.36 2.82
C MET A 89 16.72 4.22 1.85
N ALA A 90 17.66 3.34 2.22
CA ALA A 90 18.06 2.19 1.39
C ALA A 90 16.89 1.25 1.10
N THR A 91 15.93 1.13 2.02
CA THR A 91 14.70 0.34 1.81
C THR A 91 13.79 0.99 0.77
N THR A 92 13.78 2.32 0.67
CA THR A 92 12.94 3.08 -0.27
C THR A 92 13.61 3.21 -1.64
N GLN A 93 14.94 3.25 -1.70
CA GLN A 93 15.72 3.31 -2.94
C GLN A 93 15.37 2.19 -3.92
N ARG A 94 15.07 0.98 -3.43
CA ARG A 94 14.63 -0.18 -4.24
C ARG A 94 13.38 0.08 -5.10
N TYR A 95 12.62 1.14 -4.82
CA TYR A 95 11.44 1.54 -5.61
C TYR A 95 11.71 2.74 -6.54
N ILE A 96 12.88 3.37 -6.42
CA ILE A 96 13.26 4.64 -7.08
C ILE A 96 14.35 4.42 -8.15
N ASP A 97 14.93 3.22 -8.24
CA ASP A 97 16.04 2.91 -9.17
C ASP A 97 15.83 3.47 -10.59
N LEU A 98 16.96 3.86 -11.19
CA LEU A 98 17.05 4.54 -12.50
C LEU A 98 16.19 3.84 -13.54
N ARG A 99 15.13 4.51 -13.97
CA ARG A 99 14.28 4.04 -15.07
C ARG A 99 14.54 4.88 -16.31
N PRO A 100 14.82 4.24 -17.46
CA PRO A 100 15.03 4.94 -18.72
C PRO A 100 13.93 5.95 -19.08
N ALA A 101 12.68 5.66 -18.72
CA ALA A 101 11.55 6.57 -18.95
C ALA A 101 11.66 7.89 -18.17
N VAL A 102 12.12 7.84 -16.91
CA VAL A 102 12.31 9.04 -16.07
C VAL A 102 13.51 9.84 -16.56
N ILE A 103 14.58 9.16 -16.98
CA ILE A 103 15.76 9.80 -17.58
C ILE A 103 15.38 10.50 -18.88
N LYS A 104 14.63 9.83 -19.76
CA LYS A 104 14.16 10.40 -21.03
C LYS A 104 13.31 11.64 -20.78
N ALA A 105 12.32 11.56 -19.89
CA ALA A 105 11.48 12.70 -19.53
C ALA A 105 12.29 13.85 -18.93
N ALA A 106 13.31 13.56 -18.11
CA ALA A 106 14.17 14.60 -17.54
C ALA A 106 15.05 15.30 -18.58
N VAL A 107 15.52 14.58 -19.61
CA VAL A 107 16.31 15.17 -20.70
C VAL A 107 15.44 16.00 -21.64
N GLU A 108 14.18 15.63 -21.87
CA GLU A 108 13.23 16.38 -22.71
C GLU A 108 12.73 17.70 -22.08
N LEU A 109 13.13 18.00 -20.83
CA LEU A 109 12.76 19.25 -20.12
C LEU A 109 13.78 20.40 -20.29
N VAL A 110 14.90 20.17 -20.99
CA VAL A 110 15.95 21.16 -21.28
C VAL A 110 15.84 21.61 -22.73
#